data_AF-A0A2D6W8B6-F1
#
_entry.id   AF-A0A2D6W8B6-F1
#
_cell.length_a   1.000
_cell.length_b   1.000
_cell.length_c   1.000
_cell.angle_alpha   90.00
_cell.angle_beta   90.00
_cell.angle_gamma   90.00
#
_symmetry.space_group_name_H-M   'P 1'
#
loop_
_entity.id
_entity.type
_entity.pdbx_description
1 polymer ?
#
loop_
_entity_poly.entity_id
_entity_poly.type
_entity_poly.pdbx_seq_one_letter_code
_entity_poly.pdbx_strand_id
1 'polypeptide(L)'
;MNLKLASFDYRICKQLLKKIAICLLFFINHQLVDAVPVNTDSYKSSCGVSVKVSEDILILEWDTPEGSTQLSLNISGEGALVRSIAVASGDSKPVVVLRDADPITVISIGQRDLKKRGGWNIFFDPTSRKLSKSGPLTLKLKSVFVRSEGNRCIVEIDELTGSTFSGNLRFTLYAGCELI
;
A
#
# COMPACT_ATOMS: atom_id res chain seq x y z
N MET A 1 5.43 -63.95 -31.48
CA MET A 1 4.99 -63.25 -30.26
C MET A 1 5.67 -61.89 -30.19
N ASN A 2 4.88 -60.81 -30.08
CA ASN A 2 5.23 -59.51 -29.46
C ASN A 2 6.37 -58.62 -30.03
N LEU A 3 6.16 -57.97 -31.18
CA LEU A 3 6.89 -56.74 -31.55
C LEU A 3 5.98 -55.51 -31.72
N LYS A 4 4.74 -55.69 -32.19
CA LYS A 4 3.79 -54.57 -32.35
C LYS A 4 3.21 -54.05 -31.03
N LEU A 5 2.87 -54.91 -30.07
CA LEU A 5 2.35 -54.49 -28.75
C LEU A 5 3.36 -53.62 -27.98
N ALA A 6 4.64 -54.02 -27.93
CA ALA A 6 5.68 -53.26 -27.22
C ALA A 6 5.87 -51.83 -27.77
N SER A 7 5.69 -51.63 -29.08
CA SER A 7 5.81 -50.30 -29.69
C SER A 7 4.62 -49.38 -29.43
N PHE A 8 3.44 -49.95 -29.19
CA PHE A 8 2.21 -49.20 -28.88
C PHE A 8 2.24 -48.70 -27.43
N ASP A 9 2.63 -49.57 -26.49
CA ASP A 9 2.81 -49.22 -25.08
C ASP A 9 3.90 -48.17 -24.87
N TYR A 10 4.99 -48.23 -25.64
CA TYR A 10 6.06 -47.23 -25.59
C TYR A 10 5.59 -45.83 -26.05
N ARG A 11 4.73 -45.76 -27.08
CA ARG A 11 4.18 -44.48 -27.58
C ARG A 11 3.21 -43.85 -26.59
N ILE A 12 2.36 -44.65 -25.94
CA ILE A 12 1.43 -44.19 -24.91
C ILE A 12 2.20 -43.70 -23.68
N CYS A 13 3.20 -44.47 -23.23
CA CYS A 13 4.07 -44.07 -22.12
C CYS A 13 4.80 -42.75 -22.42
N LYS A 14 5.36 -42.60 -23.62
CA LYS A 14 6.03 -41.35 -24.04
C LYS A 14 5.07 -40.15 -24.13
N GLN A 15 3.81 -40.36 -24.54
CA GLN A 15 2.79 -39.30 -24.53
C GLN A 15 2.34 -38.94 -23.11
N LEU A 16 2.20 -39.93 -22.22
CA LEU A 16 1.85 -39.72 -20.82
C LEU A 16 2.96 -38.94 -20.09
N LEU A 17 4.22 -39.33 -20.27
CA LEU A 17 5.38 -38.61 -19.74
C LEU A 17 5.46 -37.18 -20.28
N LYS A 18 5.17 -36.95 -21.57
CA LYS A 18 5.10 -35.59 -22.13
C LYS A 18 4.00 -34.75 -21.51
N LYS A 19 2.80 -35.31 -21.30
CA LYS A 19 1.68 -34.59 -20.66
C LYS A 19 1.98 -34.27 -19.20
N ILE A 20 2.57 -35.20 -18.44
CA ILE A 20 3.03 -34.97 -17.07
C ILE A 20 4.10 -33.86 -17.03
N ALA A 21 5.06 -33.88 -17.96
CA ALA A 21 6.08 -32.84 -18.06
C ALA A 21 5.47 -31.45 -18.38
N ILE A 22 4.46 -31.38 -19.26
CA ILE A 22 3.74 -30.13 -19.55
C ILE A 22 2.99 -29.64 -18.31
N CYS A 23 2.28 -30.51 -17.57
CA CYS A 23 1.61 -30.11 -16.32
C CYS A 23 2.61 -29.62 -15.25
N LEU A 24 3.78 -30.26 -15.12
CA LEU A 24 4.83 -29.82 -14.21
C LEU A 24 5.42 -28.46 -14.61
N LEU A 25 5.57 -28.18 -15.91
CA LEU A 25 6.00 -26.87 -16.42
C LEU A 25 4.98 -25.75 -16.15
N PHE A 26 3.68 -26.05 -16.12
CA PHE A 26 2.65 -25.08 -15.73
C PHE A 26 2.62 -24.80 -14.22
N PHE A 27 2.92 -25.80 -13.37
CA PHE A 27 2.98 -25.62 -11.91
C PHE A 27 4.17 -24.78 -11.43
N ILE A 28 5.31 -24.81 -12.15
CA ILE A 28 6.52 -24.04 -11.78
C ILE A 28 6.34 -22.54 -12.06
N ASN A 29 5.30 -22.13 -12.79
CA ASN A 29 4.99 -20.71 -13.06
C ASN A 29 4.09 -20.05 -12.00
N HIS A 30 3.87 -20.67 -10.83
CA HIS A 30 3.41 -19.89 -9.69
C HIS A 30 4.53 -18.91 -9.31
N GLN A 31 4.40 -17.70 -9.82
CA GLN A 31 5.19 -16.54 -9.41
C GLN A 31 5.22 -16.54 -7.88
N LEU A 32 6.40 -16.70 -7.29
CA LEU A 32 6.64 -16.31 -5.92
C LEU A 32 6.46 -14.79 -5.90
N VAL A 33 5.23 -14.34 -5.64
CA VAL A 33 4.99 -12.95 -5.28
C VAL A 33 5.68 -12.79 -3.94
N ASP A 34 6.81 -12.09 -3.97
CA ASP A 34 7.57 -11.80 -2.75
C ASP A 34 6.70 -10.91 -1.87
N ALA A 35 6.61 -11.23 -0.58
CA ALA A 35 5.82 -10.46 0.36
C ALA A 35 6.37 -9.03 0.40
N VAL A 36 5.50 -8.02 0.43
CA VAL A 36 5.94 -6.63 0.48
C VAL A 36 6.73 -6.41 1.77
N PRO A 37 8.03 -6.02 1.69
CA PRO A 37 8.87 -5.93 2.87
C PRO A 37 8.38 -4.80 3.78
N VAL A 38 8.24 -5.13 5.08
CA VAL A 38 7.88 -4.16 6.13
C VAL A 38 9.07 -3.97 7.06
N ASN A 39 9.60 -2.76 7.13
CA ASN A 39 10.66 -2.38 8.07
C ASN A 39 10.05 -1.66 9.28
N THR A 40 10.33 -2.16 10.49
CA THR A 40 9.89 -1.57 11.76
C THR A 40 11.06 -1.20 12.68
N ASP A 41 12.29 -1.13 12.17
CA ASP A 41 13.51 -0.97 12.99
C ASP A 41 13.53 0.38 13.74
N SER A 42 12.88 1.39 13.15
CA SER A 42 12.77 2.74 13.72
C SER A 42 11.46 2.99 14.48
N TYR A 43 10.62 1.97 14.64
CA TYR A 43 9.38 2.04 15.40
C TYR A 43 9.64 1.72 16.88
N LYS A 44 9.02 2.51 17.75
CA LYS A 44 9.02 2.29 19.20
C LYS A 44 7.58 2.33 19.70
N SER A 45 7.14 1.25 20.36
CA SER A 45 5.79 1.14 20.95
C SER A 45 5.50 2.21 22.01
N SER A 46 6.53 2.84 22.56
CA SER A 46 6.40 3.98 23.48
C SER A 46 5.72 5.21 22.87
N CYS A 47 5.53 5.27 21.54
CA CYS A 47 4.77 6.35 20.90
C CYS A 47 3.24 6.27 21.14
N GLY A 48 2.76 5.18 21.77
CA GLY A 48 1.35 5.00 22.13
C GLY A 48 0.49 4.39 21.03
N VAL A 49 1.10 3.93 19.94
CA VAL A 49 0.45 3.18 18.86
C VAL A 49 1.07 1.79 18.82
N SER A 50 0.25 0.76 18.96
CA SER A 50 0.61 -0.63 18.73
C SER A 50 0.65 -0.91 17.24
N VAL A 51 1.69 -1.61 16.78
CA VAL A 51 1.89 -1.98 15.38
C VAL A 51 2.08 -3.48 15.30
N LYS A 52 1.27 -4.15 14.49
CA LYS A 52 1.34 -5.59 14.22
C LYS A 52 1.33 -5.84 12.71
N VAL A 53 2.32 -6.59 12.25
CA VAL A 53 2.35 -7.12 10.88
C VAL A 53 1.85 -8.56 10.94
N SER A 54 0.82 -8.89 10.15
CA SER A 54 0.24 -10.22 10.10
C SER A 54 -0.05 -10.58 8.65
N GLU A 55 0.74 -11.48 8.08
CA GLU A 55 0.66 -11.81 6.65
C GLU A 55 0.73 -10.51 5.82
N ASP A 56 -0.32 -10.24 5.05
CA ASP A 56 -0.44 -9.06 4.20
C ASP A 56 -1.24 -7.92 4.83
N ILE A 57 -1.31 -7.85 6.17
CA ILE A 57 -2.03 -6.79 6.88
C ILE A 57 -1.12 -6.12 7.90
N LEU A 58 -1.02 -4.79 7.81
CA LEU A 58 -0.46 -3.93 8.85
C LEU A 58 -1.59 -3.38 9.71
N ILE A 59 -1.62 -3.78 10.97
CA ILE A 59 -2.63 -3.37 11.96
C ILE A 59 -1.99 -2.36 12.90
N LEU A 60 -2.62 -1.19 13.01
CA LEU A 60 -2.24 -0.13 13.94
C LEU A 60 -3.38 0.13 14.91
N GLU A 61 -3.09 0.12 16.22
CA GLU A 61 -4.08 0.32 17.28
C GLU A 61 -3.59 1.38 18.27
N TRP A 62 -4.47 2.30 18.66
CA TRP A 62 -4.14 3.33 19.63
C TRP A 62 -5.37 3.77 20.42
N ASP A 63 -5.12 4.25 21.62
CA ASP A 63 -6.16 4.79 22.49
C ASP A 63 -6.39 6.28 22.28
N THR A 64 -7.59 6.71 22.56
CA THR A 64 -8.10 8.08 22.54
C THR A 64 -8.92 8.31 23.83
N PRO A 65 -9.25 9.55 24.19
CA PRO A 65 -10.11 9.80 25.35
C PRO A 65 -11.47 9.10 25.30
N GLU A 66 -12.00 8.85 24.10
CA GLU A 66 -13.33 8.25 23.90
C GLU A 66 -13.31 6.72 23.87
N GLY A 67 -12.12 6.11 23.71
CA GLY A 67 -11.91 4.67 23.60
C GLY A 67 -10.75 4.34 22.66
N SER A 68 -10.83 3.27 21.87
CA SER A 68 -9.72 2.83 21.01
C SER A 68 -10.03 2.95 19.53
N THR A 69 -9.00 3.17 18.72
CA THR A 69 -9.08 3.19 17.26
C THR A 69 -8.12 2.17 16.66
N GLN A 70 -8.53 1.56 15.57
CA GLN A 70 -7.72 0.62 14.78
C GLN A 70 -7.74 1.02 13.30
N LEU A 71 -6.56 1.09 12.70
CA LEU A 71 -6.36 1.18 11.26
C LEU A 71 -5.75 -0.13 10.77
N SER A 72 -6.40 -0.77 9.80
CA SER A 72 -5.84 -1.93 9.09
C SER A 72 -5.52 -1.54 7.65
N LEU A 73 -4.25 -1.66 7.28
CA LEU A 73 -3.76 -1.46 5.93
C LEU A 73 -3.50 -2.80 5.27
N ASN A 74 -3.99 -2.96 4.05
CA ASN A 74 -3.69 -4.10 3.20
C ASN A 74 -2.36 -3.85 2.48
N ILE A 75 -1.38 -4.69 2.76
CA ILE A 75 -0.03 -4.59 2.21
C ILE A 75 0.29 -5.70 1.21
N SER A 76 -0.71 -6.45 0.72
CA SER A 76 -0.51 -7.45 -0.35
C SER A 76 -0.22 -6.81 -1.70
N GLY A 77 -0.56 -5.53 -1.87
CA GLY A 77 -0.56 -4.86 -3.18
C GLY A 77 -1.80 -5.16 -4.04
N GLU A 78 -2.74 -5.98 -3.55
CA GLU A 78 -3.98 -6.33 -4.24
C GLU A 78 -5.21 -5.85 -3.46
N GLY A 79 -6.12 -5.14 -4.13
CA GLY A 79 -7.34 -4.61 -3.52
C GLY A 79 -7.12 -3.24 -2.85
N ALA A 80 -8.07 -2.83 -2.01
CA ALA A 80 -8.04 -1.52 -1.37
C ALA A 80 -6.94 -1.43 -0.31
N LEU A 81 -6.18 -0.32 -0.32
CA LEU A 81 -5.09 -0.10 0.63
C LEU A 81 -5.60 0.02 2.07
N VAL A 82 -6.66 0.79 2.32
CA VAL A 82 -7.27 0.90 3.65
C VAL A 82 -8.32 -0.20 3.78
N ARG A 83 -7.94 -1.31 4.39
CA ARG A 83 -8.83 -2.44 4.63
C ARG A 83 -9.97 -2.06 5.57
N SER A 84 -9.63 -1.40 6.69
CA SER A 84 -10.65 -0.88 7.60
C SER A 84 -10.14 0.17 8.57
N ILE A 85 -11.07 1.03 9.01
CA ILE A 85 -10.93 1.84 10.23
C ILE A 85 -12.04 1.41 11.19
N ALA A 86 -11.66 1.06 12.41
CA ALA A 86 -12.59 0.70 13.47
C ALA A 86 -12.38 1.55 14.72
N VAL A 87 -13.47 1.84 15.43
CA VAL A 87 -13.48 2.63 16.65
C VAL A 87 -14.28 1.89 17.73
N ALA A 88 -13.83 1.95 18.97
CA ALA A 88 -14.55 1.48 20.15
C ALA A 88 -14.76 2.64 21.10
N SER A 89 -15.92 2.69 21.76
CA SER A 89 -16.18 3.62 22.85
C SER A 89 -15.99 2.93 24.19
N GLY A 90 -15.08 3.42 25.04
CA GLY A 90 -14.66 2.74 26.26
C GLY A 90 -14.31 1.25 26.01
N ASP A 91 -14.89 0.35 26.81
CA ASP A 91 -14.68 -1.11 26.70
C ASP A 91 -15.62 -1.81 25.71
N SER A 92 -16.35 -1.05 24.87
CA SER A 92 -17.27 -1.64 23.89
C SER A 92 -16.52 -2.36 22.77
N LYS A 93 -17.24 -3.25 22.05
CA LYS A 93 -16.66 -3.92 20.88
C LYS A 93 -16.37 -2.90 19.77
N PRO A 94 -15.20 -2.96 19.12
CA PRO A 94 -14.90 -2.09 17.99
C PRO A 94 -15.93 -2.20 16.87
N VAL A 95 -16.39 -1.05 16.37
CA VAL A 95 -17.28 -0.91 15.22
C VAL A 95 -16.46 -0.38 14.04
N VAL A 96 -16.55 -1.07 12.92
CA VAL A 96 -15.87 -0.64 11.68
C VAL A 96 -16.66 0.49 11.02
N VAL A 97 -16.03 1.66 10.89
CA VAL A 97 -16.62 2.88 10.32
C VAL A 97 -16.21 3.13 8.86
N LEU A 98 -15.11 2.52 8.41
CA LEU A 98 -14.66 2.52 7.02
C LEU A 98 -14.18 1.13 6.62
N ARG A 99 -14.51 0.68 5.41
CA ARG A 99 -14.05 -0.59 4.84
C ARG A 99 -13.61 -0.39 3.39
N ASP A 100 -12.60 -1.15 2.99
CA ASP A 100 -12.16 -1.32 1.61
C ASP A 100 -12.02 0.00 0.83
N ALA A 101 -11.37 0.99 1.47
CA ALA A 101 -11.14 2.30 0.88
C ALA A 101 -9.76 2.38 0.21
N ASP A 102 -9.73 2.84 -1.04
CA ASP A 102 -8.49 2.99 -1.80
C ASP A 102 -8.23 4.48 -2.09
N PRO A 103 -7.24 5.12 -1.44
CA PRO A 103 -7.00 6.55 -1.59
C PRO A 103 -6.53 6.91 -3.01
N ILE A 104 -7.25 7.82 -3.66
CA ILE A 104 -6.83 8.40 -4.94
C ILE A 104 -6.07 9.70 -4.66
N THR A 105 -4.83 9.78 -5.11
CA THR A 105 -4.03 11.01 -5.01
C THR A 105 -3.93 11.68 -6.38
N VAL A 106 -4.15 12.99 -6.42
CA VAL A 106 -4.04 13.80 -7.65
C VAL A 106 -3.07 14.93 -7.41
N ILE A 107 -2.07 15.08 -8.29
CA ILE A 107 -1.18 16.24 -8.29
C ILE A 107 -1.65 17.27 -9.30
N SER A 108 -1.63 18.54 -8.91
CA SER A 108 -1.93 19.67 -9.80
C SER A 108 -0.69 20.54 -10.00
N ILE A 109 -0.22 20.60 -11.25
CA ILE A 109 0.95 21.39 -11.64
C ILE A 109 0.44 22.70 -12.24
N GLY A 110 0.68 23.80 -11.53
CA GLY A 110 0.33 25.16 -11.95
C GLY A 110 1.55 25.98 -12.34
N GLN A 111 1.31 27.16 -12.93
CA GLN A 111 2.35 28.10 -13.33
C GLN A 111 2.41 29.29 -12.37
N ARG A 112 3.63 29.78 -12.10
CA ARG A 112 3.86 31.05 -11.38
C ARG A 112 4.56 32.05 -12.28
N ASP A 113 4.22 33.32 -12.09
CA ASP A 113 4.88 34.47 -12.72
C ASP A 113 5.65 35.21 -11.63
N LEU A 114 6.97 35.17 -11.72
CA LEU A 114 7.87 35.81 -10.75
C LEU A 114 8.21 37.26 -11.16
N LYS A 115 7.51 37.84 -12.14
CA LYS A 115 7.71 39.24 -12.54
C LYS A 115 7.41 40.19 -11.38
N LYS A 116 8.42 40.98 -11.01
CA LYS A 116 8.31 42.05 -10.01
C LYS A 116 7.63 43.27 -10.61
N ARG A 117 6.33 43.44 -10.39
CA ARG A 117 5.60 44.66 -10.76
C ARG A 117 5.74 45.68 -9.63
N GLY A 118 6.73 46.57 -9.66
CA GLY A 118 6.94 47.56 -8.59
C GLY A 118 7.52 46.99 -7.28
N GLY A 119 8.39 45.97 -7.37
CA GLY A 119 9.17 45.46 -6.23
C GLY A 119 8.43 44.45 -5.33
N TRP A 120 7.20 44.74 -4.89
CA TRP A 120 6.48 43.93 -3.89
C TRP A 120 5.38 43.01 -4.48
N ASN A 121 4.92 43.27 -5.70
CA ASN A 121 3.73 42.59 -6.25
C ASN A 121 3.96 41.15 -6.75
N ILE A 122 5.07 40.49 -6.38
CA ILE A 122 5.31 39.07 -6.70
C ILE A 122 4.36 38.13 -5.90
N PHE A 123 3.80 38.63 -4.81
CA PHE A 123 2.81 37.92 -3.98
C PHE A 123 1.39 37.97 -4.54
N PHE A 124 1.08 38.93 -5.41
CA PHE A 124 -0.24 39.09 -6.05
C PHE A 124 -0.31 38.41 -7.42
N ASP A 125 0.45 37.33 -7.61
CA ASP A 125 0.32 36.50 -8.80
C ASP A 125 -1.03 35.77 -8.79
N PRO A 126 -1.95 36.03 -9.75
CA PRO A 126 -3.25 35.38 -9.77
C PRO A 126 -3.14 33.95 -10.34
N THR A 127 -2.51 33.05 -9.58
CA THR A 127 -2.21 31.67 -9.98
C THR A 127 -3.45 30.86 -10.33
N SER A 128 -4.60 31.16 -9.73
CA SER A 128 -5.88 30.49 -10.02
C SER A 128 -6.39 30.72 -11.45
N ARG A 129 -5.96 31.79 -12.13
CA ARG A 129 -6.36 32.11 -13.52
C ARG A 129 -5.41 31.53 -14.56
N LYS A 130 -4.35 30.85 -14.12
CA LYS A 130 -3.33 30.29 -15.02
C LYS A 130 -3.63 28.85 -15.36
N LEU A 131 -3.07 28.41 -16.49
CA LEU A 131 -3.15 27.01 -16.89
C LEU A 131 -2.55 26.12 -15.81
N SER A 132 -3.32 25.12 -15.41
CA SER A 132 -2.88 24.02 -14.57
C SER A 132 -3.17 22.70 -15.28
N LYS A 133 -2.39 21.68 -14.94
CA LYS A 133 -2.66 20.30 -15.34
C LYS A 133 -2.74 19.45 -14.09
N SER A 134 -3.81 18.69 -13.96
CA SER A 134 -4.00 17.73 -12.88
C SER A 134 -3.87 16.33 -13.44
N GLY A 135 -3.25 15.44 -12.68
CA GLY A 135 -3.10 14.04 -13.06
C GLY A 135 -3.05 13.15 -11.83
N PRO A 136 -3.52 11.89 -11.95
CA PRO A 136 -3.44 10.94 -10.85
C PRO A 136 -1.97 10.61 -10.54
N LEU A 137 -1.71 10.29 -9.28
CA LEU A 137 -0.51 9.60 -8.86
C LEU A 137 -0.80 8.12 -8.75
N THR A 138 0.16 7.30 -9.15
CA THR A 138 0.11 5.85 -9.02
C THR A 138 0.95 5.44 -7.83
N LEU A 139 0.32 4.76 -6.87
CA LEU A 139 1.01 4.09 -5.78
C LEU A 139 1.44 2.69 -6.22
N LYS A 140 2.71 2.35 -6.04
CA LYS A 140 3.23 1.00 -6.25
C LYS A 140 3.77 0.48 -4.94
N LEU A 141 3.09 -0.49 -4.34
CA LEU A 141 3.42 -1.00 -3.02
C LEU A 141 4.74 -1.79 -3.00
N LYS A 142 5.89 -1.10 -3.01
CA LYS A 142 7.23 -1.72 -3.04
C LYS A 142 7.75 -2.12 -1.67
N SER A 143 7.46 -1.31 -0.66
CA SER A 143 7.89 -1.52 0.72
C SER A 143 7.08 -0.64 1.65
N VAL A 144 7.07 -1.01 2.93
CA VAL A 144 6.43 -0.24 3.99
C VAL A 144 7.45 0.01 5.10
N PHE A 145 7.55 1.26 5.55
CA PHE A 145 8.43 1.66 6.65
C PHE A 145 7.57 2.20 7.78
N VAL A 146 7.77 1.67 8.98
CA VAL A 146 7.11 2.16 10.19
C VAL A 146 8.16 2.76 11.12
N ARG A 147 7.95 4.01 11.50
CA ARG A 147 8.82 4.73 12.43
C ARG A 147 8.01 5.51 13.45
N SER A 148 8.64 5.80 14.58
CA SER A 148 8.06 6.67 15.61
C SER A 148 8.80 8.00 15.72
N GLU A 149 8.08 9.10 15.93
CA GLU A 149 8.65 10.43 16.18
C GLU A 149 7.88 11.14 17.30
N GLY A 150 8.43 11.09 18.52
CA GLY A 150 7.67 11.46 19.72
C GLY A 150 6.46 10.54 19.92
N ASN A 151 5.27 11.11 20.08
CA ASN A 151 4.00 10.37 20.21
C ASN A 151 3.29 10.14 18.87
N ARG A 152 4.07 10.09 17.78
CA ARG A 152 3.55 9.85 16.42
C ARG A 152 4.05 8.52 15.92
N CYS A 153 3.16 7.71 15.36
CA CYS A 153 3.51 6.56 14.54
C CYS A 153 3.32 6.93 13.08
N ILE A 154 4.37 6.76 12.29
CA ILE A 154 4.42 7.16 10.89
C ILE A 154 4.60 5.91 10.05
N VAL A 155 3.64 5.65 9.18
CA VAL A 155 3.69 4.58 8.18
C VAL A 155 3.94 5.20 6.82
N GLU A 156 5.06 4.87 6.20
CA GLU A 156 5.44 5.30 4.86
C GLU A 156 5.33 4.13 3.90
N ILE A 157 4.55 4.33 2.84
CA ILE A 157 4.35 3.36 1.77
C ILE A 157 5.09 3.87 0.55
N ASP A 158 5.96 3.02 0.02
CA ASP A 158 6.89 3.41 -1.03
C ASP A 158 6.25 3.58 -2.41
N GLU A 159 6.92 4.39 -3.23
CA GLU A 159 6.64 4.68 -4.65
C GLU A 159 5.23 5.21 -4.97
N LEU A 160 4.93 6.42 -4.50
CA LEU A 160 3.88 7.27 -5.05
C LEU A 160 4.44 8.15 -6.17
N THR A 161 4.03 7.88 -7.41
CA THR A 161 4.66 8.48 -8.61
C THR A 161 3.65 9.11 -9.56
N GLY A 162 4.09 10.17 -10.26
CA GLY A 162 3.36 10.83 -11.33
C GLY A 162 4.33 11.40 -12.36
N SER A 163 3.83 12.22 -13.30
CA SER A 163 4.66 12.72 -14.40
C SER A 163 5.91 13.50 -13.97
N THR A 164 5.81 14.26 -12.87
CA THR A 164 6.90 15.11 -12.36
C THR A 164 7.08 14.98 -10.84
N PHE A 165 6.49 13.96 -10.24
CA PHE A 165 6.51 13.73 -8.79
C PHE A 165 6.90 12.29 -8.50
N SER A 166 7.76 12.12 -7.51
CA SER A 166 8.11 10.83 -6.93
C SER A 166 8.28 11.03 -5.43
N GLY A 167 7.64 10.18 -4.64
CA GLY A 167 7.70 10.21 -3.19
C GLY A 167 6.99 9.02 -2.58
N ASN A 168 6.43 9.20 -1.40
CA ASN A 168 5.80 8.17 -0.59
C ASN A 168 4.40 8.62 -0.17
N LEU A 169 3.49 7.66 0.04
CA LEU A 169 2.25 7.91 0.74
C LEU A 169 2.49 7.71 2.24
N ARG A 170 2.07 8.65 3.09
CA ARG A 170 2.32 8.61 4.54
C ARG A 170 1.03 8.69 5.33
N PHE A 171 0.84 7.76 6.27
CA PHE A 171 -0.16 7.84 7.33
C PHE A 171 0.54 8.27 8.63
N THR A 172 -0.04 9.21 9.38
CA THR A 172 0.55 9.68 10.65
C THR A 172 -0.46 9.59 11.76
N LEU A 173 -0.25 8.64 12.66
CA LEU A 173 -1.16 8.36 13.75
C LEU A 173 -0.68 9.06 15.02
N TYR A 174 -1.62 9.60 15.79
CA TYR A 174 -1.36 10.33 17.02
C TYR A 174 -2.07 9.64 18.18
N ALA A 175 -1.31 9.05 19.10
CA ALA A 175 -1.88 8.48 20.31
C ALA A 175 -2.62 9.58 21.11
N GLY A 176 -3.81 9.26 21.61
CA GLY A 176 -4.70 10.21 22.28
C GLY A 176 -5.58 11.05 21.35
N CYS A 177 -5.57 10.82 20.03
CA CYS A 177 -6.38 11.56 19.06
C CYS A 177 -6.93 10.63 17.96
N GLU A 178 -8.13 10.92 17.44
CA GLU A 178 -8.76 10.17 16.35
C GLU A 178 -8.24 10.55 14.94
N LEU A 179 -7.12 11.30 14.87
CA LEU A 179 -6.54 11.79 13.61
C LEU A 179 -5.55 10.79 13.01
N ILE A 180 -5.65 10.60 11.69
CA ILE A 180 -4.78 9.77 10.84
C ILE A 180 -4.19 10.65 9.72
#